data_AF-A0A2D8R3M0-F1
#
_entry.id   AF-A0A2D8R3M0-F1
#
_cell.length_a   1.000
_cell.length_b   1.000
_cell.length_c   1.000
_cell.angle_alpha   90.00
_cell.angle_beta   90.00
_cell.angle_gamma   90.00
#
_symmetry.space_group_name_H-M   'P 1'
#
loop_
_entity.id
_entity.type
_entity.pdbx_description
1 polymer ?
#
loop_
_entity_poly.entity_id
_entity_poly.type
_entity_poly.pdbx_seq_one_letter_code
_entity_poly.pdbx_strand_id
1 'polypeptide(L)' 'MSFCEHCEGQRFDRARVLRALRATHRRLRGQPEEGRRDAQIVVAAIEAVRALDIPHLEYVEDEVVH' A
#
# COMPACT_ATOMS: atom_id res chain seq x y z
N MET A 1 -12.28 -18.19 -7.88
CA MET A 1 -11.34 -18.08 -6.75
C MET A 1 -12.08 -17.35 -5.63
N SER A 2 -12.47 -18.07 -4.57
CA SER A 2 -13.27 -17.52 -3.47
C SER A 2 -12.38 -16.64 -2.58
N PHE A 3 -12.78 -15.38 -2.38
CA PHE A 3 -12.12 -14.46 -1.47
C PHE A 3 -12.46 -14.86 -0.02
N CYS A 4 -11.49 -14.71 0.90
CA CYS A 4 -11.69 -14.94 2.33
C CYS A 4 -12.74 -13.96 2.89
N GLU A 5 -13.83 -14.49 3.46
CA GLU A 5 -14.93 -13.72 4.07
C GLU A 5 -14.45 -12.80 5.20
N HIS A 6 -13.34 -13.15 5.86
CA HIS A 6 -12.75 -12.36 6.94
C HIS A 6 -12.07 -11.06 6.47
N CYS A 7 -11.75 -10.97 5.17
CA CYS A 7 -11.08 -9.80 4.60
C CYS A 7 -11.93 -9.07 3.56
N GLU A 8 -13.12 -9.57 3.19
CA GLU A 8 -14.05 -8.96 2.20
C GLU A 8 -13.36 -8.36 0.95
N GLY A 9 -12.29 -8.99 0.47
CA GLY A 9 -11.53 -8.43 -0.65
C GLY A 9 -10.98 -7.02 -0.37
N GLN A 10 -10.46 -6.77 0.84
CA GLN A 10 -9.87 -5.50 1.27
C GLN A 10 -8.87 -4.99 0.22
N ARG A 11 -9.37 -4.15 -0.68
CA ARG A 11 -8.58 -3.26 -1.50
C ARG A 11 -7.96 -2.26 -0.54
N PHE A 12 -6.79 -2.61 -0.01
CA PHE A 12 -6.02 -1.65 0.74
C PHE A 12 -5.66 -0.51 -0.20
N ASP A 13 -6.24 0.66 0.04
CA ASP A 13 -5.85 1.90 -0.61
C ASP A 13 -4.32 1.98 -0.60
N ARG A 14 -3.71 2.10 -1.78
CA ARG A 14 -2.24 2.17 -1.93
C ARG A 14 -1.68 3.27 -1.04
N ALA A 15 -2.38 4.39 -0.88
CA ALA A 15 -1.93 5.44 0.02
C ALA A 15 -1.95 5.00 1.50
N ARG A 16 -2.92 4.21 1.95
CA ARG A 16 -2.93 3.58 3.30
C ARG A 16 -1.74 2.64 3.48
N VAL A 17 -1.44 1.76 2.52
CA VAL A 17 -0.27 0.86 2.59
C VAL A 17 1.03 1.66 2.65
N LEU A 18 1.20 2.63 1.77
CA LEU A 18 2.39 3.48 1.73
C LEU A 18 2.55 4.30 3.01
N ARG A 19 1.46 4.81 3.60
CA ARG A 19 1.51 5.51 4.91
C ARG A 19 2.01 4.59 6.02
N ALA A 20 1.50 3.36 6.09
CA ALA A 20 1.93 2.37 7.07
C ALA A 20 3.42 2.01 6.91
N LEU A 21 3.86 1.70 5.69
CA LEU A 21 5.27 1.39 5.41
C LEU A 21 6.21 2.54 5.76
N ARG A 22 5.85 3.78 5.44
CA ARG A 22 6.63 4.98 5.82
C ARG A 22 6.72 5.15 7.34
N ALA A 23 5.65 4.85 8.07
CA ALA A 23 5.67 4.90 9.53
C ALA A 23 6.59 3.81 10.11
N THR A 24 6.52 2.59 9.59
CA THR A 24 7.40 1.48 9.96
C THR A 24 8.86 1.82 9.69
N HIS A 25 9.17 2.37 8.52
CA HIS A 25 10.53 2.82 8.18
C HIS A 25 11.07 3.84 9.19
N ARG A 26 10.27 4.86 9.57
CA ARG A 26 10.67 5.84 10.59
C ARG A 26 10.95 5.19 11.94
N ARG A 27 10.12 4.23 12.35
CA ARG A 27 10.31 3.48 13.61
C ARG A 27 11.61 2.68 13.61
N LEU A 28 11.92 2.01 12.50
CA LEU A 28 13.12 1.17 12.37
C LEU A 28 14.41 1.99 12.29
N ARG A 29 14.40 3.18 11.69
CA ARG A 29 15.56 4.08 11.66
C ARG A 29 16.03 4.55 13.04
N GLY A 30 15.16 4.52 14.05
CA GLY A 30 15.50 4.87 15.43
C GLY A 30 16.06 3.71 16.25
N GLN A 31 16.16 2.51 15.70
CA GLN A 31 16.69 1.31 16.38
C GLN A 31 18.20 1.14 16.12
N PRO A 32 18.90 0.28 16.90
CA PRO A 32 20.30 -0.08 16.68
C PRO A 32 20.55 -0.73 15.31
N GLU A 33 21.81 -1.10 14.99
CA GLU A 33 22.27 -1.58 13.67
C GLU A 33 21.31 -2.54 12.93
N GLU A 34 20.67 -3.48 13.63
CA GLU A 34 19.69 -4.41 13.07
C GLU A 34 18.46 -3.70 12.46
N GLY A 35 17.99 -2.62 13.08
CA GLY A 35 16.90 -1.80 12.57
C GLY A 35 17.24 -1.01 11.31
N ARG A 36 18.52 -0.74 11.02
CA ARG A 36 18.93 -0.10 9.76
C ARG A 36 18.77 -1.05 8.57
N ARG A 37 19.07 -2.34 8.75
CA ARG A 37 18.86 -3.36 7.71
C ARG A 37 17.37 -3.53 7.43
N ASP A 38 16.56 -3.62 8.48
CA ASP A 38 15.11 -3.74 8.34
C ASP A 38 14.50 -2.50 7.68
N ALA A 39 15.03 -1.31 7.98
CA ALA A 39 14.60 -0.08 7.31
C ALA A 39 14.84 -0.12 5.79
N GLN A 40 15.98 -0.66 5.33
CA GLN A 40 16.24 -0.84 3.89
C GLN A 40 15.24 -1.81 3.24
N ILE A 41 14.88 -2.90 3.92
CA ILE A 41 13.87 -3.84 3.43
C ILE A 41 12.52 -3.14 3.26
N VAL A 42 12.15 -2.28 4.21
CA VAL A 42 10.90 -1.50 4.11
C VAL A 42 10.94 -0.49 2.95
N VAL A 43 12.10 0.07 2.61
CA VAL A 43 12.25 0.91 1.41
C VAL A 43 11.99 0.10 0.14
N ALA A 44 12.55 -1.11 0.03
CA ALA A 44 12.28 -1.99 -1.12
C ALA A 44 10.79 -2.33 -1.24
N ALA A 45 10.10 -2.57 -0.11
CA ALA A 45 8.65 -2.80 -0.09
C ALA A 45 7.84 -1.58 -0.56
N ILE A 46 8.27 -0.35 -0.20
CA ILE A 46 7.64 0.89 -0.68
C ILE A 46 7.72 0.98 -2.21
N GLU A 47 8.88 0.68 -2.78
CA GLU A 47 9.07 0.71 -4.24
C GLU A 47 8.24 -0.36 -4.95
N ALA A 48 8.19 -1.58 -4.40
CA ALA A 48 7.34 -2.65 -4.92
C ALA A 48 5.84 -2.24 -4.93
N VAL A 49 5.34 -1.66 -3.84
CA VAL A 49 3.95 -1.17 -3.76
C VAL A 49 3.72 0.02 -4.70
N ARG A 50 4.73 0.85 -4.96
CA ARG A 50 4.65 1.94 -5.95
C ARG A 50 4.57 1.43 -7.38
N ALA A 51 5.20 0.29 -7.67
CA ALA A 51 5.19 -0.34 -8.98
C ALA A 51 3.92 -1.14 -9.26
N LEU A 52 3.04 -1.36 -8.26
CA LEU A 52 1.76 -1.99 -8.50
C LEU A 52 0.93 -1.14 -9.46
N ASP A 53 0.65 -1.71 -10.63
CA ASP A 53 -0.33 -1.19 -11.57
C ASP A 53 -1.69 -1.18 -10.88
N ILE A 54 -2.21 0.03 -10.68
CA ILE A 54 -3.58 0.20 -10.22
C ILE A 54 -4.42 0.37 -11.49
N PRO A 55 -5.47 -0.45 -11.69
CA PRO A 55 -6.47 -0.16 -12.69
C PRO A 55 -6.99 1.25 -12.42
N HIS A 56 -6.74 2.18 -13.34
CA HIS A 56 -7.38 3.49 -13.29
C HIS A 56 -8.88 3.20 -13.38
N LEU A 57 -9.60 3.45 -12.29
CA LEU A 57 -11.05 3.47 -12.34
C LEU A 57 -11.41 4.70 -13.16
N GLU A 58 -11.63 4.50 -14.46
CA GLU A 58 -12.26 5.51 -15.29
C GLU A 58 -13.66 5.75 -14.70
N TYR A 59 -13.85 6.93 -14.11
CA TYR A 59 -15.17 7.38 -13.73
C TYR A 59 -15.93 7.60 -15.04
N VAL A 60 -16.79 6.65 -15.39
CA VAL A 60 -17.80 6.90 -16.42
C VAL A 60 -18.70 7.98 -15.81
N GLU A 61 -18.69 9.17 -16.39
CA GLU A 61 -19.64 10.22 -16.01
C GLU A 61 -21.03 9.63 -16.21
N ASP A 62 -21.78 9.44 -15.11
CA ASP A 62 -23.17 9.02 -15.18
C ASP A 62 -23.91 10.04 -16.05
N GLU A 63 -24.38 9.59 -17.20
CA GLU A 63 -25.17 10.36 -18.13
C GLU A 63 -26.43 10.83 -17.39
N VAL A 64 -26.46 12.12 -17.01
CA VAL A 64 -27.63 12.72 -16.38
C VAL A 64 -28.73 12.77 -17.44
N VAL A 65 -29.64 11.80 -17.40
CA VAL A 65 -30.83 11.79 -18.24
C VAL A 65 -31.73 12.94 -17.80
N HIS A 66 -31.76 14.00 -18.63
CA HIS A 66 -32.67 15.14 -18.49
C HIS A 66 -34.09 14.81 -18.94
#